data_AF-A0A4Q5XZJ3-F1
#
_entry.id   AF-A0A4Q5XZJ3-F1
#
_cell.length_a   1.000
_cell.length_b   1.000
_cell.length_c   1.000
_cell.angle_alpha   90.00
_cell.angle_beta   90.00
_cell.angle_gamma   90.00
#
_symmetry.space_group_name_H-M   'P 1'
#
loop_
_entity.id
_entity.type
_entity.pdbx_description
1 polymer ?
#
loop_
_entity_poly.entity_id
_entity_poly.type
_entity_poly.pdbx_seq_one_letter_code
_entity_poly.pdbx_strand_id
1 'polypeptide(L)'
;MFPGLMIFSDPASSDANARSPEVERTGFSFSIDEPVSIVSPAVFASPHSGRLYPKGFLETCAASTLDLRRIEDAYVDRLLTDVHQSGSPVICG
;
A
#
# COMPACT_ATOMS: atom_id res chain seq x y z
N MET A 1 15.76 -12.67 -15.00
CA MET A 1 14.72 -13.46 -15.69
C MET A 1 14.26 -14.54 -14.73
N PHE A 2 13.21 -14.26 -13.95
CA PHE A 2 12.50 -15.26 -13.15
C PHE A 2 11.04 -15.28 -13.61
N PRO A 3 10.47 -16.47 -13.85
CA PRO A 3 9.24 -16.64 -14.61
C PRO A 3 8.00 -16.34 -13.77
N GLY A 4 6.96 -15.87 -14.45
CA GLY A 4 5.74 -15.35 -13.88
C GLY A 4 4.95 -16.31 -13.01
N LEU A 5 4.34 -15.73 -11.98
CA LEU A 5 3.29 -16.34 -11.18
C LEU A 5 1.94 -15.85 -11.71
N MET A 6 1.36 -16.59 -12.64
CA MET A 6 -0.06 -16.52 -12.96
C MET A 6 -0.82 -17.29 -11.87
N ILE A 7 -1.70 -16.63 -11.11
CA ILE A 7 -2.70 -17.30 -10.25
C ILE A 7 -4.08 -16.76 -10.62
N PHE A 8 -4.74 -17.57 -11.47
CA PHE A 8 -6.17 -17.78 -11.71
C PHE A 8 -7.15 -16.60 -11.71
N SER A 9 -7.73 -16.39 -12.89
CA SER A 9 -9.05 -15.79 -13.11
C SER A 9 -10.13 -16.73 -12.57
N ASP A 10 -11.09 -16.21 -11.78
CA ASP A 10 -12.28 -16.94 -11.32
C ASP A 10 -13.50 -16.46 -12.12
N PRO A 11 -14.32 -17.34 -12.74
CA PRO A 11 -15.50 -16.92 -13.49
C PRO A 11 -16.64 -16.60 -12.53
N ALA A 12 -17.37 -15.53 -12.84
CA ALA A 12 -18.51 -15.05 -12.08
C ALA A 12 -19.53 -16.17 -11.74
N SER A 13 -19.88 -16.28 -10.46
CA SER A 13 -21.14 -16.88 -10.00
C SER A 13 -21.98 -15.80 -9.32
N SER A 14 -23.12 -15.50 -9.91
CA SER A 14 -24.08 -14.51 -9.43
C SER A 14 -24.81 -15.00 -8.18
N ASP A 15 -24.61 -14.31 -7.06
CA ASP A 15 -25.59 -14.28 -5.98
C ASP A 15 -25.70 -12.84 -5.47
N ALA A 16 -26.85 -12.20 -5.73
CA ALA A 16 -27.03 -10.76 -5.58
C ALA A 16 -27.38 -10.31 -4.15
N ASN A 17 -27.29 -11.20 -3.15
CA ASN A 17 -27.67 -10.86 -1.78
C ASN A 17 -26.83 -11.53 -0.67
N ALA A 18 -25.68 -12.10 -0.98
CA ALA A 18 -24.70 -12.46 0.05
C ALA A 18 -23.87 -11.22 0.37
N ARG A 19 -24.10 -10.57 1.51
CA ARG A 19 -23.10 -9.65 2.08
C ARG A 19 -21.84 -10.47 2.30
N SER A 20 -20.87 -10.34 1.39
CA SER A 20 -19.54 -10.90 1.57
C SER A 20 -19.03 -10.44 2.93
N PRO A 21 -18.39 -11.31 3.74
CA PRO A 21 -17.69 -10.83 4.92
C PRO A 21 -16.72 -9.76 4.44
N GLU A 22 -16.86 -8.56 4.99
CA GLU A 22 -16.04 -7.40 4.66
C GLU A 22 -14.58 -7.79 4.93
N VAL A 23 -13.87 -8.25 3.90
CA VAL A 23 -12.52 -8.79 4.03
C VAL A 23 -11.65 -7.66 4.54
N GLU A 24 -11.19 -7.77 5.79
CA GLU A 24 -10.19 -6.87 6.34
C GLU A 24 -9.02 -6.84 5.35
N ARG A 25 -8.73 -5.67 4.79
CA ARG A 25 -7.61 -5.53 3.85
C ARG A 25 -6.30 -5.70 4.62
N THR A 26 -5.84 -6.94 4.76
CA THR A 26 -4.52 -7.29 5.27
C THR A 26 -3.48 -6.99 4.20
N GLY A 27 -3.15 -5.70 4.04
CA GLY A 27 -1.96 -5.29 3.30
C GLY A 27 -0.71 -5.45 4.15
N PHE A 28 0.47 -5.46 3.50
CA PHE A 28 1.72 -5.23 4.22
C PHE A 28 1.71 -3.83 4.85
N SER A 29 2.38 -3.67 5.99
CA SER A 29 2.51 -2.36 6.66
C SER A 29 3.40 -1.38 5.92
N PHE A 30 4.13 -1.85 4.91
CA PHE A 30 4.98 -1.05 4.04
C PHE A 30 5.06 -1.68 2.65
N SER A 31 5.57 -0.90 1.71
CA SER A 31 5.93 -1.30 0.35
C SER A 31 7.38 -0.91 0.07
N ILE A 32 8.03 -1.68 -0.81
CA ILE A 32 9.38 -1.40 -1.29
C ILE A 32 9.36 -1.43 -2.81
N ASP A 33 9.77 -0.32 -3.42
CA ASP A 33 10.05 -0.28 -4.85
C ASP A 33 11.55 -0.51 -5.06
N GLU A 34 11.89 -1.66 -5.62
CA GLU A 34 13.27 -1.99 -5.96
C GLU A 34 13.73 -1.14 -7.16
N PRO A 35 14.97 -0.61 -7.13
CA PRO A 35 15.48 0.17 -8.24
C PRO A 35 15.68 -0.70 -9.47
N VAL A 36 15.39 -0.16 -10.66
CA VAL A 36 15.63 -0.86 -11.94
C VAL A 36 17.12 -1.24 -12.10
N SER A 37 18.01 -0.38 -11.62
CA SER A 37 19.45 -0.61 -11.51
C SER A 37 20.03 0.24 -10.37
N ILE A 38 20.91 -0.31 -9.55
CA ILE A 38 21.53 0.41 -8.44
C ILE A 38 22.62 1.35 -8.97
N VAL A 39 22.26 2.62 -9.21
CA VAL A 39 23.18 3.65 -9.75
C VAL A 39 23.35 4.86 -8.82
N SER A 40 22.64 4.86 -7.68
CA SER A 40 22.68 5.93 -6.69
C SER A 40 22.86 5.34 -5.29
N PRO A 41 23.65 5.97 -4.40
CA PRO A 41 23.77 5.56 -3.00
C PRO A 41 22.60 6.05 -2.13
N ALA A 42 21.69 6.86 -2.68
CA ALA A 42 20.56 7.40 -1.93
C ALA A 42 19.46 6.37 -1.74
N VAL A 43 18.83 6.39 -0.56
CA VAL A 43 17.63 5.61 -0.22
C VAL A 43 16.53 6.60 0.13
N PHE A 44 15.35 6.44 -0.48
CA PHE A 44 14.20 7.30 -0.23
C PHE A 44 13.21 6.58 0.68
N ALA A 45 12.57 7.32 1.58
CA ALA A 45 11.56 6.79 2.47
C ALA A 45 10.40 7.77 2.65
N SER A 46 9.18 7.25 2.68
CA SER A 46 7.96 7.96 3.03
C SER A 46 7.16 7.14 4.06
N PRO A 47 7.52 7.22 5.35
CA PRO A 47 6.96 6.36 6.39
C PRO A 47 5.54 6.75 6.85
N HIS A 48 5.01 7.89 6.39
CA HIS A 48 3.74 8.46 6.85
C HIS A 48 2.74 8.73 5.71
N SER A 49 2.98 8.20 4.50
CA SER A 49 2.11 8.44 3.34
C SER A 49 0.97 7.41 3.21
N GLY A 50 1.03 6.35 4.01
CA GLY A 50 0.02 5.31 4.10
C GLY A 50 -1.27 5.77 4.75
N ARG A 51 -2.32 5.07 4.36
CA ARG A 51 -3.72 5.37 4.70
C ARG A 51 -4.54 4.10 4.94
N LEU A 52 -3.86 3.02 5.31
CA LEU A 52 -4.50 1.75 5.64
C LEU A 52 -4.78 1.73 7.13
N TYR A 53 -6.06 1.83 7.46
CA TYR A 53 -6.55 1.76 8.84
C TYR A 53 -7.31 0.44 9.03
N PRO A 54 -6.73 -0.56 9.70
CA PRO A 54 -7.40 -1.83 9.97
C PRO A 54 -8.71 -1.61 10.72
N LYS A 55 -9.70 -2.48 10.49
CA LYS A 55 -11.04 -2.31 11.06
C LYS A 55 -11.02 -2.35 12.59
N GLY A 56 -10.29 -3.32 13.16
CA GLY A 56 -10.12 -3.41 14.61
C GLY A 56 -9.41 -2.20 15.22
N PHE A 57 -8.55 -1.52 14.47
CA PHE A 57 -7.95 -0.25 14.90
C PHE A 57 -9.00 0.87 14.92
N LEU A 58 -9.78 1.02 13.85
CA LEU A 58 -10.82 2.06 13.77
C LEU A 58 -11.92 1.88 14.83
N GLU A 59 -12.28 0.65 15.18
CA GLU A 59 -13.29 0.36 16.21
C GLU A 59 -12.85 0.74 17.63
N THR A 60 -11.53 0.78 17.89
CA THR A 60 -10.95 1.08 19.20
C THR A 60 -10.32 2.47 19.28
N CYS A 61 -10.08 3.12 18.14
CA CYS A 61 -9.45 4.42 18.08
C CYS A 61 -10.42 5.53 18.52
N ALA A 62 -9.96 6.39 19.44
CA ALA A 62 -10.72 7.57 19.86
C ALA A 62 -10.72 8.70 18.79
N ALA A 63 -9.73 8.70 17.89
CA ALA A 63 -9.61 9.70 16.85
C ALA A 63 -10.56 9.38 15.69
N SER A 64 -11.20 10.42 15.14
CA SER A 64 -12.02 10.25 13.93
C SER A 64 -11.13 9.93 12.73
N THR A 65 -11.69 9.33 11.68
CA THR A 65 -10.95 9.10 10.42
C THR A 65 -10.37 10.39 9.84
N LEU A 66 -11.04 11.53 10.04
CA LEU A 66 -10.53 12.83 9.58
C LEU A 66 -9.29 13.24 10.38
N ASP A 67 -9.28 13.03 11.70
CA ASP A 67 -8.12 13.31 12.55
C ASP A 67 -6.94 12.41 12.21
N LEU A 68 -7.20 11.13 11.92
CA LEU A 68 -6.17 10.21 11.43
C LEU A 68 -5.56 10.68 10.11
N ARG A 69 -6.38 11.20 9.19
CA ARG A 69 -5.87 11.72 7.90
C ARG A 69 -5.09 13.03 8.01
N ARG A 70 -5.24 13.79 9.11
CA ARG A 70 -4.49 15.03 9.33
C ARG A 70 -3.02 14.80 9.67
N ILE A 71 -2.69 13.60 10.15
CA ILE A 71 -1.31 13.24 10.52
C ILE A 71 -0.58 12.48 9.40
N GLU A 72 -1.24 12.21 8.27
CA GLU A 72 -0.63 11.61 7.08
C GLU A 72 0.26 12.65 6.35
N ASP A 73 1.42 12.21 5.86
CA ASP A 73 2.17 12.88 4.80
C ASP A 73 1.51 12.56 3.46
N ALA A 74 0.31 13.12 3.27
CA ALA A 74 -0.60 12.71 2.21
C ALA A 74 0.06 12.79 0.82
N TYR A 75 0.05 11.64 0.14
CA TYR A 75 0.49 11.46 -1.25
C TYR A 75 2.01 11.62 -1.51
N VAL A 76 2.85 11.63 -0.47
CA VAL A 76 4.31 11.66 -0.67
C VAL A 76 4.82 10.39 -1.37
N ASP A 77 4.20 9.23 -1.13
CA ASP A 77 4.40 7.99 -1.92
C ASP A 77 4.29 8.24 -3.43
N ARG A 78 3.29 9.03 -3.84
CA ARG A 78 3.06 9.35 -5.26
C ARG A 78 4.10 10.32 -5.82
N LEU A 79 4.59 11.24 -5.01
CA LEU A 79 5.67 12.15 -5.41
C LEU A 79 6.97 11.39 -5.66
N LEU A 80 7.17 10.25 -4.98
CA LEU A 80 8.36 9.42 -5.09
C LEU A 80 8.24 8.28 -6.12
N THR A 81 7.11 8.15 -6.82
CA THR A 81 6.83 6.98 -7.67
C THR A 81 7.93 6.70 -8.71
N ASP A 82 8.58 7.70 -9.27
CA ASP A 82 9.60 7.50 -10.32
C ASP A 82 11.04 7.36 -9.78
N VAL A 83 11.25 7.44 -8.47
CA VAL A 83 12.59 7.38 -7.86
C VAL A 83 13.30 6.05 -8.14
N HIS A 84 12.56 4.94 -8.14
CA HIS A 84 13.10 3.61 -8.45
C HIS A 84 13.68 3.53 -9.88
N GLN A 85 13.14 4.31 -10.81
CA GLN A 85 13.65 4.42 -12.19
C GLN A 85 14.98 5.20 -12.24
N SER A 86 15.22 6.09 -11.28
CA SER A 86 16.47 6.83 -11.12
C SER A 86 17.56 6.02 -10.38
N GLY A 87 17.25 4.77 -10.02
CA GLY A 87 18.21 3.82 -9.47
C GLY A 87 18.42 3.90 -7.96
N SER A 88 17.48 4.50 -7.24
CA SER A 88 17.41 4.50 -5.79
C SER A 88 16.19 3.71 -5.30
N PRO A 89 16.32 2.85 -4.27
CA PRO A 89 15.16 2.20 -3.67
C PRO A 89 14.25 3.20 -2.96
N VAL A 90 12.95 2.86 -2.89
CA VAL A 90 11.94 3.62 -2.15
C VAL A 90 11.22 2.71 -1.17
N ILE A 91 11.04 3.17 0.07
CA ILE A 91 10.22 2.48 1.09
C ILE A 91 9.06 3.40 1.48
N CYS A 92 7.82 2.93 1.33
CA CYS A 92 6.63 3.70 1.69
C CYS A 92 5.79 2.94 2.72
N GLY A 93 5.25 3.65 3.71
CA GLY A 93 4.43 3.13 4.79
C GLY A 93 3.24 4.02 5.08
#